data_AF-A0A257TIN1-F1
#
_entry.id   AF-A0A257TIN1-F1
#
_cell.length_a   1.000
_cell.length_b   1.000
_cell.length_c   1.000
_cell.angle_alpha   90.00
_cell.angle_beta   90.00
_cell.angle_gamma   90.00
#
_symmetry.space_group_name_H-M   'P 1'
#
loop_
_entity.id
_entity.type
_entity.pdbx_description
1 polymer ?
#
loop_
_entity_poly.entity_id
_entity_poly.type
_entity_poly.pdbx_seq_one_letter_code
_entity_poly.pdbx_strand_id
1 'polypeptide(L)'
;MAPVAPSRPGLTSALARSSDLVLPVGIIASVLVIMVPMPAALMDVLLSANVTVAVIMLLTTIYVKTPLEFSIFPSLLLATTLGRLVLNVATTRLILTRAADEGLLAAGGVVKSFGEFVAGDKLVVGLIIFAIIVLIQFVVITKGSTRISEVAARFALDGMPGRQMAIDADLNAGIIDEREAQRRRAEITQQADFFGAMDGASKFVRGDAIAGIVITLINIIGGLFIGVVEDGMTVAEAGALFTKLTIGDGLVSQVPAFLISLAAGLLVTRSTDEIDLPREFMGQLFARPQALAVAGAFLGALVFTELPTFPLLALGGGCIGLALSITRNRKDVKTAADAKAKAAEKKPAEERVEDYLNIDPMEIEIGVGLIRLADPKRGGDLLERVQRVRQNVAADIGILMPKVRIRDNMRLEQNTYRIKVGDCPVAEANVMPAMLLAIDSGVTRGKMPGVATREPAFGTAAVWIEPAQRDQAEMMGYTVVEPQSVLATHLTEVVRRHADEILTRDATKHLVDELKKSSPAVVEELIPGQMKLAEVQQILQMLLREQVSVRQLSPILETLGDYAGRTKDPLLLTEYVRHRLARTICSRYRDAESRLHVVTLDPALEDRIRAGFEHNDRGLFIRMSP
;
A
#
# COMPACT_ATOMS: atom_id res chain seq x y z
N MET A 1 44.15 -21.26 -31.96
CA MET A 1 42.74 -21.54 -31.59
C MET A 1 42.38 -22.90 -32.14
N ALA A 2 42.29 -23.92 -31.29
CA ALA A 2 41.85 -25.26 -31.67
C ALA A 2 40.31 -25.28 -31.82
N PRO A 3 39.74 -26.05 -32.76
CA PRO A 3 38.30 -26.12 -32.96
C PRO A 3 37.66 -27.05 -31.92
N VAL A 4 36.59 -26.58 -31.27
CA VAL A 4 35.79 -27.35 -30.32
C VAL A 4 34.82 -28.24 -31.09
N ALA A 5 34.87 -29.55 -30.85
CA ALA A 5 33.97 -30.53 -31.45
C ALA A 5 32.53 -30.41 -30.91
N PRO A 6 31.49 -30.74 -31.71
CA PRO A 6 30.10 -30.60 -31.29
C PRO A 6 29.70 -31.70 -30.30
N SER A 7 29.13 -31.28 -29.16
CA SER A 7 28.56 -32.14 -28.13
C SER A 7 27.28 -32.85 -28.63
N ARG A 8 27.17 -34.15 -28.34
CA ARG A 8 26.02 -35.01 -28.66
C ARG A 8 24.69 -34.46 -28.08
N PRO A 9 23.55 -34.59 -28.78
CA PRO A 9 22.26 -34.11 -28.30
C PRO A 9 21.76 -34.99 -27.14
N GLY A 10 21.48 -34.39 -25.99
CA GLY A 10 20.89 -35.06 -24.83
C GLY A 10 19.38 -35.32 -25.01
N LEU A 11 18.83 -36.24 -24.24
CA LEU A 11 17.40 -36.63 -24.24
C LEU A 11 16.41 -35.44 -24.19
N THR A 12 16.83 -34.28 -23.66
CA THR A 12 16.04 -33.06 -23.58
C THR A 12 15.73 -32.44 -24.94
N SER A 13 16.60 -32.58 -25.95
CA SER A 13 16.35 -32.02 -27.29
C SER A 13 15.42 -32.87 -28.14
N ALA A 14 15.27 -34.16 -27.82
CA ALA A 14 14.29 -35.04 -28.46
C ALA A 14 12.87 -34.77 -27.93
N LEU A 15 12.73 -34.54 -26.61
CA LEU A 15 11.47 -34.13 -25.98
C LEU A 15 10.98 -32.74 -26.42
N ALA A 16 11.89 -31.80 -26.68
CA ALA A 16 11.54 -30.47 -27.19
C ALA A 16 11.11 -30.46 -28.67
N ARG A 17 11.44 -31.49 -29.45
CA ARG A 17 10.95 -31.64 -30.84
C ARG A 17 9.63 -32.41 -30.93
N SER A 18 9.32 -33.24 -29.93
CA SER A 18 8.04 -33.95 -29.85
C SER A 18 6.93 -33.14 -29.19
N SER A 19 7.24 -32.04 -28.48
CA SER A 19 6.24 -31.15 -27.86
C SER A 19 5.30 -30.49 -28.87
N ASP A 20 5.79 -30.13 -30.06
CA ASP A 20 4.98 -29.48 -31.11
C ASP A 20 3.90 -30.42 -31.70
N LEU A 21 4.10 -31.74 -31.57
CA LEU A 21 3.17 -32.77 -32.05
C LEU A 21 2.13 -33.20 -31.01
N VAL A 22 2.28 -32.82 -29.74
CA VAL A 22 1.38 -33.28 -28.66
C VAL A 22 -0.05 -32.82 -28.88
N LEU A 23 -0.27 -31.56 -29.26
CA LEU A 23 -1.61 -31.00 -29.43
C LEU A 23 -2.33 -31.58 -30.67
N PRO A 24 -1.74 -31.62 -31.88
CA PRO A 24 -2.36 -32.26 -33.04
C PRO A 24 -2.65 -33.76 -32.83
N VAL A 25 -1.70 -34.50 -32.25
CA VAL A 25 -1.89 -35.93 -31.94
C VAL A 25 -2.99 -36.11 -30.90
N GLY A 26 -3.07 -35.25 -29.88
CA GLY A 26 -4.14 -35.28 -28.87
C GLY A 26 -5.53 -35.08 -29.46
N ILE A 27 -5.69 -34.15 -30.41
CA ILE A 27 -6.97 -33.93 -31.12
C ILE A 27 -7.35 -35.16 -31.96
N ILE A 28 -6.41 -35.72 -32.73
CA ILE A 28 -6.65 -36.92 -33.55
C ILE A 28 -6.99 -38.12 -32.66
N ALA A 29 -6.27 -38.30 -31.54
CA ALA A 29 -6.54 -39.35 -30.57
C ALA A 29 -7.94 -39.17 -29.95
N SER A 30 -8.37 -37.94 -29.70
CA SER A 30 -9.71 -37.64 -29.17
C SER A 30 -10.82 -38.09 -30.11
N VAL A 31 -10.65 -37.86 -31.42
CA VAL A 31 -11.56 -38.35 -32.46
C VAL A 31 -11.53 -39.87 -32.51
N LEU A 32 -10.35 -40.49 -32.44
CA LEU A 32 -10.20 -41.94 -32.48
C LEU A 32 -10.90 -42.63 -31.30
N VAL A 33 -10.83 -42.06 -30.09
CA VAL A 33 -11.51 -42.58 -28.88
C VAL A 33 -13.03 -42.65 -29.07
N ILE A 34 -13.63 -41.72 -29.82
CA ILE A 34 -15.06 -41.74 -30.11
C ILE A 34 -15.41 -42.85 -31.11
N MET A 35 -14.59 -43.04 -32.16
CA MET A 35 -14.85 -44.05 -33.20
C MET A 35 -14.53 -45.48 -32.77
N VAL A 36 -13.44 -45.71 -32.06
CA VAL A 36 -12.89 -47.05 -31.79
C VAL A 36 -13.29 -47.52 -30.38
N PRO A 37 -13.70 -48.79 -30.18
CA PRO A 37 -14.03 -49.29 -28.85
C PRO A 37 -12.80 -49.35 -27.97
N MET A 38 -12.82 -48.61 -26.87
CA MET A 38 -11.71 -48.55 -25.93
C MET A 38 -11.78 -49.70 -24.91
N PRO A 39 -10.67 -50.40 -24.63
CA PRO A 39 -10.62 -51.34 -23.52
C PRO A 39 -10.86 -50.64 -22.18
N ALA A 40 -11.60 -51.29 -21.27
CA ALA A 40 -11.92 -50.74 -19.94
C ALA A 40 -10.66 -50.34 -19.13
N ALA A 41 -9.58 -51.11 -19.23
CA ALA A 41 -8.30 -50.79 -18.58
C ALA A 41 -7.67 -49.47 -19.10
N LEU A 42 -7.81 -49.19 -20.40
CA LEU A 42 -7.29 -47.95 -20.98
C LEU A 42 -8.17 -46.75 -20.56
N MET A 43 -9.48 -46.97 -20.41
CA MET A 43 -10.37 -45.96 -19.84
C MET A 43 -10.02 -45.62 -18.39
N ASP A 44 -9.73 -46.61 -17.54
CA ASP A 44 -9.30 -46.35 -16.15
C ASP A 44 -8.03 -45.49 -16.11
N VAL A 45 -7.07 -45.75 -17.00
CA VAL A 45 -5.85 -44.92 -17.13
C VAL A 45 -6.18 -43.50 -17.58
N LEU A 46 -7.02 -43.32 -18.59
CA LEU A 46 -7.38 -42.00 -19.12
C LEU A 46 -8.22 -41.18 -18.13
N LEU A 47 -9.16 -41.80 -17.42
CA LEU A 47 -9.96 -41.16 -16.37
C LEU A 47 -9.08 -40.75 -15.19
N SER A 48 -8.19 -41.63 -14.75
CA SER A 48 -7.22 -41.33 -13.67
C SER A 48 -6.24 -40.23 -14.07
N ALA A 49 -5.77 -40.23 -15.32
CA ALA A 49 -4.92 -39.17 -15.86
C ALA A 49 -5.65 -37.83 -15.88
N ASN A 50 -6.92 -37.81 -16.28
CA ASN A 50 -7.75 -36.60 -16.27
C ASN A 50 -7.94 -36.03 -14.85
N VAL A 51 -8.20 -36.86 -13.84
CA VAL A 51 -8.23 -36.44 -12.43
C VAL A 51 -6.87 -35.88 -12.01
N THR A 52 -5.77 -36.55 -12.38
CA THR A 52 -4.40 -36.12 -12.05
C THR A 52 -4.08 -34.74 -12.66
N VAL A 53 -4.44 -34.52 -13.93
CA VAL A 53 -4.26 -33.22 -14.60
C VAL A 53 -5.07 -32.14 -13.89
N ALA A 54 -6.32 -32.41 -13.51
CA ALA A 54 -7.15 -31.45 -12.78
C ALA A 54 -6.55 -31.06 -11.41
N VAL A 55 -5.98 -32.03 -10.68
CA VAL A 55 -5.26 -31.77 -9.43
C VAL A 55 -3.99 -30.96 -9.66
N ILE A 56 -3.19 -31.31 -10.68
CA ILE A 56 -1.98 -30.56 -11.05
C ILE A 56 -2.33 -29.11 -11.40
N MET A 57 -3.39 -28.91 -12.19
CA MET A 57 -3.87 -27.57 -12.55
C MET A 57 -4.23 -26.76 -11.30
N LEU A 58 -5.04 -27.31 -10.39
CA LEU A 58 -5.41 -26.64 -9.15
C LEU A 58 -4.20 -26.29 -8.29
N LEU A 59 -3.29 -27.24 -8.07
CA LEU A 59 -2.09 -27.01 -7.26
C LEU A 59 -1.18 -25.95 -7.90
N THR A 60 -0.97 -26.02 -9.22
CA THR A 60 -0.17 -25.03 -9.95
C THR A 60 -0.77 -23.64 -9.77
N THR A 61 -2.09 -23.50 -9.94
CA THR A 61 -2.79 -22.24 -9.75
C THR A 61 -2.66 -21.69 -8.32
N ILE A 62 -2.58 -22.54 -7.30
CA ILE A 62 -2.40 -22.09 -5.90
C ILE A 62 -1.01 -21.49 -5.69
N TYR A 63 0.04 -22.07 -6.29
CA TYR A 63 1.44 -21.70 -6.07
C TYR A 63 1.98 -20.60 -7.00
N VAL A 64 1.35 -20.39 -8.14
CA VAL A 64 1.64 -19.26 -9.03
C VAL A 64 1.45 -17.93 -8.28
N LYS A 65 2.28 -16.91 -8.54
CA LYS A 65 2.18 -15.61 -7.86
C LYS A 65 1.28 -14.63 -8.60
N THR A 66 1.46 -14.53 -9.92
CA THR A 66 0.66 -13.66 -10.80
C THR A 66 -0.06 -14.47 -11.87
N PRO A 67 -1.24 -14.04 -12.37
CA PRO A 67 -1.96 -14.78 -13.41
C PRO A 67 -1.13 -15.08 -14.67
N LEU A 68 -0.18 -14.19 -15.01
CA LEU A 68 0.66 -14.31 -16.20
C LEU A 68 1.69 -15.45 -16.14
N GLU A 69 2.14 -15.86 -14.95
CA GLU A 69 3.06 -17.01 -14.82
C GLU A 69 2.43 -18.31 -15.33
N PHE A 70 1.09 -18.38 -15.35
CA PHE A 70 0.34 -19.50 -15.91
C PHE A 70 -0.48 -19.10 -17.14
N SER A 71 0.12 -18.34 -18.05
CA SER A 71 -0.55 -17.81 -19.26
C SER A 71 -1.13 -18.88 -20.20
N ILE A 72 -0.64 -20.12 -20.18
CA ILE A 72 -1.17 -21.25 -20.98
C ILE A 72 -2.48 -21.83 -20.42
N PHE A 73 -2.92 -21.42 -19.23
CA PHE A 73 -4.09 -21.96 -18.55
C PHE A 73 -5.38 -21.95 -19.40
N PRO A 74 -5.75 -20.90 -20.16
CA PRO A 74 -6.97 -20.90 -20.97
C PRO A 74 -6.96 -22.01 -22.02
N SER A 75 -5.83 -22.23 -22.68
CA SER A 75 -5.65 -23.29 -23.69
C SER A 75 -5.68 -24.68 -23.06
N LEU A 76 -5.05 -24.84 -21.89
CA LEU A 76 -5.08 -26.10 -21.14
C LEU A 76 -6.49 -26.42 -20.64
N LEU A 77 -7.24 -25.42 -20.20
CA LEU A 77 -8.65 -25.55 -19.80
C LEU A 77 -9.53 -25.99 -20.97
N LEU A 78 -9.32 -25.46 -22.18
CA LEU A 78 -10.03 -25.92 -23.37
C LEU A 78 -9.68 -27.37 -23.73
N ALA A 79 -8.38 -27.71 -23.72
CA ALA A 79 -7.91 -29.06 -24.05
C ALA A 79 -8.41 -30.11 -23.05
N THR A 80 -8.35 -29.82 -21.75
CA THR A 80 -8.85 -30.72 -20.70
C THR A 80 -10.37 -30.85 -20.73
N THR A 81 -11.10 -29.77 -21.04
CA THR A 81 -12.55 -29.82 -21.22
C THR A 81 -12.95 -30.67 -22.42
N LEU A 82 -12.25 -30.54 -23.55
CA LEU A 82 -12.47 -31.40 -24.73
C LEU A 82 -12.18 -32.88 -24.41
N GLY A 83 -11.05 -33.14 -23.74
CA GLY A 83 -10.70 -34.48 -23.29
C GLY A 83 -11.76 -35.10 -22.38
N ARG A 84 -12.31 -34.31 -21.44
CA ARG A 84 -13.42 -34.73 -20.58
C ARG A 84 -14.67 -35.10 -21.38
N LEU A 85 -15.08 -34.26 -22.33
CA LEU A 85 -16.24 -34.54 -23.17
C LEU A 85 -16.06 -35.83 -23.98
N VAL A 86 -14.88 -36.04 -24.55
CA VAL A 86 -14.53 -37.25 -25.30
C VAL A 86 -14.57 -38.49 -24.41
N LEU A 87 -14.01 -38.41 -23.20
CA LEU A 87 -14.04 -39.51 -22.24
C LEU A 87 -15.46 -39.83 -21.79
N ASN A 88 -16.31 -38.83 -21.56
CA ASN A 88 -17.73 -39.02 -21.22
C ASN A 88 -18.49 -39.77 -22.31
N VAL A 89 -18.22 -39.45 -23.59
CA VAL A 89 -18.84 -40.16 -24.72
C VAL A 89 -18.34 -41.61 -24.79
N ALA A 90 -17.04 -41.82 -24.55
CA ALA A 90 -16.45 -43.16 -24.56
C ALA A 90 -16.95 -44.04 -23.40
N THR A 91 -17.05 -43.49 -22.17
CA THR A 91 -17.61 -44.21 -21.01
C THR A 91 -19.09 -44.50 -21.20
N THR A 92 -19.88 -43.53 -21.68
CA THR A 92 -21.29 -43.70 -22.05
C THR A 92 -21.48 -44.87 -23.00
N ARG A 93 -20.66 -44.92 -24.06
CA ARG A 93 -20.71 -46.02 -25.01
C ARG A 93 -20.42 -47.36 -24.37
N LEU A 94 -19.41 -47.45 -23.49
CA LEU A 94 -19.08 -48.68 -22.76
C LEU A 94 -20.19 -49.09 -21.79
N ILE A 95 -20.81 -48.14 -21.10
CA ILE A 95 -21.96 -48.38 -20.22
C ILE A 95 -23.11 -48.96 -21.02
N LEU A 96 -23.46 -48.36 -22.15
CA LEU A 96 -24.62 -48.80 -22.95
C LEU A 96 -24.37 -50.10 -23.73
N THR A 97 -23.12 -50.45 -24.07
CA THR A 97 -22.85 -51.65 -24.88
C THR A 97 -22.30 -52.85 -24.11
N ARG A 98 -21.69 -52.66 -22.93
CA ARG A 98 -21.05 -53.75 -22.17
C ARG A 98 -21.64 -54.00 -20.79
N ALA A 99 -22.49 -53.10 -20.26
CA ALA A 99 -23.03 -53.27 -18.91
C ALA A 99 -23.87 -54.54 -18.76
N ALA A 100 -24.56 -54.97 -19.82
CA ALA A 100 -25.35 -56.20 -19.83
C ALA A 100 -24.50 -57.46 -19.60
N ASP A 101 -23.33 -57.54 -20.26
CA ASP A 101 -22.46 -58.72 -20.24
C ASP A 101 -21.45 -58.69 -19.08
N GLU A 102 -20.85 -57.52 -18.81
CA GLU A 102 -19.74 -57.36 -17.86
C GLU A 102 -20.18 -56.71 -16.52
N GLY A 103 -21.47 -56.40 -16.38
CA GLY A 103 -22.05 -55.83 -15.16
C GLY A 103 -21.40 -54.51 -14.75
N LEU A 104 -21.11 -54.35 -13.45
CA LEU A 104 -20.53 -53.12 -12.89
C LEU A 104 -19.10 -52.82 -13.39
N LEU A 105 -18.42 -53.76 -14.06
CA LEU A 105 -17.05 -53.57 -14.57
C LEU A 105 -17.01 -53.04 -16.01
N ALA A 106 -18.15 -52.96 -16.69
CA ALA A 106 -18.24 -52.58 -18.11
C ALA A 106 -17.57 -51.24 -18.45
N ALA A 107 -17.62 -50.28 -17.52
CA ALA A 107 -17.08 -48.93 -17.69
C ALA A 107 -15.71 -48.73 -17.03
N GLY A 108 -15.07 -49.80 -16.52
CA GLY A 108 -13.80 -49.74 -15.80
C GLY A 108 -13.94 -49.76 -14.27
N GLY A 109 -12.83 -50.04 -13.60
CA GLY A 109 -12.76 -50.12 -12.14
C GLY A 109 -12.91 -48.76 -11.46
N VAL A 110 -12.52 -47.67 -12.12
CA VAL A 110 -12.65 -46.30 -11.60
C VAL A 110 -14.14 -45.94 -11.49
N VAL A 111 -14.92 -46.11 -12.57
CA VAL A 111 -16.36 -45.82 -12.59
C VAL A 111 -17.11 -46.64 -11.55
N LYS A 112 -16.80 -47.94 -11.45
CA LYS A 112 -17.36 -48.82 -10.42
C LYS A 112 -17.11 -48.27 -9.00
N SER A 113 -15.86 -47.94 -8.70
CA SER A 113 -15.45 -47.51 -7.36
C SER A 113 -16.15 -46.21 -6.94
N PHE A 114 -16.27 -45.25 -7.85
CA PHE A 114 -16.99 -44.00 -7.59
C PHE A 114 -18.51 -44.22 -7.43
N GLY A 115 -19.10 -45.12 -8.21
CA GLY A 115 -20.51 -45.49 -8.09
C GLY A 115 -20.83 -46.17 -6.76
N GLU A 116 -19.95 -47.07 -6.30
CA GLU A 116 -20.07 -47.73 -4.99
C GLU A 116 -19.86 -46.76 -3.82
N PHE A 117 -18.89 -45.84 -3.92
CA PHE A 117 -18.58 -44.87 -2.87
C PHE A 117 -19.78 -43.97 -2.52
N VAL A 118 -20.58 -43.56 -3.51
CA VAL A 118 -21.71 -42.64 -3.29
C VAL A 118 -23.06 -43.36 -3.14
N ALA A 119 -23.30 -44.42 -3.92
CA ALA A 119 -24.58 -45.13 -3.85
C ALA A 119 -24.63 -46.13 -2.68
N GLY A 120 -23.49 -46.68 -2.23
CA GLY A 120 -23.44 -47.76 -1.26
C GLY A 120 -24.42 -48.89 -1.63
N ASP A 121 -25.19 -49.34 -0.63
CA ASP A 121 -26.30 -50.29 -0.81
C ASP A 121 -27.65 -49.60 -1.06
N LYS A 122 -27.73 -48.26 -0.94
CA LYS A 122 -28.98 -47.49 -1.03
C LYS A 122 -28.97 -46.57 -2.24
N LEU A 123 -29.37 -47.10 -3.40
CA LEU A 123 -29.41 -46.40 -4.69
C LEU A 123 -30.08 -45.01 -4.61
N VAL A 124 -31.20 -44.90 -3.89
CA VAL A 124 -31.94 -43.64 -3.72
C VAL A 124 -31.09 -42.54 -3.05
N VAL A 125 -30.31 -42.91 -2.04
CA VAL A 125 -29.41 -41.97 -1.34
C VAL A 125 -28.30 -41.52 -2.30
N GLY A 126 -27.73 -42.46 -3.05
CA GLY A 126 -26.74 -42.16 -4.09
C GLY A 126 -27.25 -41.17 -5.13
N LEU A 127 -28.48 -41.37 -5.62
CA LEU A 127 -29.11 -40.50 -6.61
C LEU A 127 -29.31 -39.07 -6.06
N ILE A 128 -29.75 -38.94 -4.79
CA ILE A 128 -29.91 -37.62 -4.15
C ILE A 128 -28.57 -36.91 -4.00
N ILE A 129 -27.54 -37.59 -3.47
CA ILE A 129 -26.20 -37.00 -3.31
C ILE A 129 -25.64 -36.59 -4.67
N PHE A 130 -25.74 -37.46 -5.67
CA PHE A 130 -25.31 -37.18 -7.02
C PHE A 130 -26.02 -35.95 -7.62
N ALA A 131 -27.35 -35.86 -7.48
CA ALA A 131 -28.12 -34.70 -7.94
C ALA A 131 -27.68 -33.40 -7.25
N ILE A 132 -27.36 -33.44 -5.96
CA ILE A 132 -26.83 -32.28 -5.22
C ILE A 132 -25.45 -31.87 -5.76
N ILE A 133 -24.54 -32.82 -6.00
CA ILE A 133 -23.21 -32.53 -6.53
C ILE A 133 -23.31 -31.92 -7.94
N VAL A 134 -24.14 -32.50 -8.82
CA VAL A 134 -24.42 -31.95 -10.16
C VAL A 134 -24.95 -30.52 -10.06
N LEU A 135 -25.90 -30.28 -9.16
CA LEU A 135 -26.52 -28.98 -8.97
C LEU A 135 -25.52 -27.94 -8.47
N ILE A 136 -24.70 -28.27 -7.46
CA ILE A 136 -23.64 -27.39 -6.94
C ILE A 136 -22.63 -27.09 -8.06
N GLN A 137 -22.19 -28.12 -8.78
CA GLN A 137 -21.22 -27.98 -9.86
C GLN A 137 -21.75 -27.03 -10.94
N PHE A 138 -22.98 -27.21 -11.42
CA PHE A 138 -23.52 -26.39 -12.49
C PHE A 138 -23.97 -24.99 -12.03
N VAL A 139 -24.80 -24.91 -11.00
CA VAL A 139 -25.49 -23.68 -10.59
C VAL A 139 -24.56 -22.75 -9.82
N VAL A 140 -23.74 -23.27 -8.92
CA VAL A 140 -22.88 -22.46 -8.06
C VAL A 140 -21.53 -22.25 -8.74
N ILE A 141 -20.87 -23.34 -9.13
CA ILE A 141 -19.47 -23.30 -9.51
C ILE A 141 -19.29 -22.86 -10.97
N THR A 142 -19.87 -23.59 -11.92
CA THR A 142 -19.72 -23.28 -13.34
C THR A 142 -20.29 -21.91 -13.68
N LYS A 143 -21.54 -21.61 -13.30
CA LYS A 143 -22.13 -20.28 -13.52
C LYS A 143 -21.39 -19.18 -12.77
N GLY A 144 -20.95 -19.43 -11.53
CA GLY A 144 -20.19 -18.47 -10.74
C GLY A 144 -18.84 -18.14 -11.39
N SER A 145 -18.07 -19.16 -11.76
CA SER A 145 -16.78 -19.00 -12.44
C SER A 145 -16.92 -18.30 -13.78
N THR A 146 -17.92 -18.63 -14.61
CA THR A 146 -18.14 -17.91 -15.88
C THR A 146 -18.40 -16.43 -15.65
N ARG A 147 -19.24 -16.08 -14.66
CA ARG A 147 -19.55 -14.68 -14.34
C ARG A 147 -18.32 -13.92 -13.84
N ILE A 148 -17.50 -14.55 -13.01
CA ILE A 148 -16.25 -13.97 -12.50
C ILE A 148 -15.28 -13.71 -13.66
N SER A 149 -15.10 -14.67 -14.57
CA SER A 149 -14.27 -14.52 -15.78
C SER A 149 -14.76 -13.40 -16.70
N GLU A 150 -16.06 -13.32 -16.96
CA GLU A 150 -16.66 -12.29 -17.80
C GLU A 150 -16.42 -10.88 -17.23
N VAL A 151 -16.68 -10.71 -15.93
CA VAL A 151 -16.52 -9.43 -15.24
C VAL A 151 -15.04 -9.03 -15.14
N ALA A 152 -14.15 -9.96 -14.81
CA ALA A 152 -12.72 -9.70 -14.72
C ALA A 152 -12.12 -9.32 -16.08
N ALA A 153 -12.50 -10.02 -17.15
CA ALA A 153 -12.10 -9.68 -18.51
C ALA A 153 -12.56 -8.30 -18.92
N ARG A 154 -13.82 -7.96 -18.63
CA ARG A 154 -14.35 -6.63 -18.91
C ARG A 154 -13.61 -5.53 -18.15
N PHE A 155 -13.36 -5.70 -16.85
CA PHE A 155 -12.60 -4.71 -16.07
C PHE A 155 -11.14 -4.59 -16.51
N ALA A 156 -10.50 -5.69 -16.89
CA ALA A 156 -9.14 -5.67 -17.42
C ALA A 156 -9.06 -4.91 -18.75
N LEU A 157 -10.03 -5.12 -19.65
CA LEU A 157 -10.12 -4.43 -20.94
C LEU A 157 -10.50 -2.96 -20.78
N ASP A 158 -11.53 -2.65 -19.99
CA ASP A 158 -12.00 -1.28 -19.74
C ASP A 158 -10.95 -0.44 -19.00
N GLY A 159 -10.12 -1.08 -18.16
CA GLY A 159 -9.03 -0.44 -17.42
C GLY A 159 -7.74 -0.24 -18.23
N MET A 160 -7.62 -0.84 -19.41
CA MET A 160 -6.39 -0.79 -20.23
C MET A 160 -5.97 0.63 -20.62
N PRO A 161 -6.87 1.50 -21.16
CA PRO A 161 -6.48 2.85 -21.56
C PRO A 161 -5.97 3.67 -20.38
N GLY A 162 -6.60 3.55 -19.21
CA GLY A 162 -6.17 4.26 -17.99
C GLY A 162 -4.78 3.82 -17.52
N ARG A 163 -4.48 2.52 -17.56
CA ARG A 163 -3.14 2.01 -17.20
C ARG A 163 -2.07 2.38 -18.23
N GLN A 164 -2.41 2.39 -19.53
CA GLN A 164 -1.49 2.85 -20.58
C GLN A 164 -1.19 4.35 -20.44
N MET A 165 -2.22 5.17 -20.21
CA MET A 165 -2.04 6.61 -19.95
C MET A 165 -1.18 6.88 -18.71
N ALA A 166 -1.31 6.06 -17.65
CA ALA A 166 -0.45 6.16 -16.48
C ALA A 166 1.03 5.86 -16.79
N ILE A 167 1.31 4.87 -17.63
CA ILE A 167 2.68 4.59 -18.10
C ILE A 167 3.22 5.76 -18.93
N ASP A 168 2.39 6.34 -19.80
CA ASP A 168 2.77 7.49 -20.62
C ASP A 168 3.06 8.72 -19.77
N ALA A 169 2.27 8.94 -18.71
CA ALA A 169 2.49 9.99 -17.73
C ALA A 169 3.81 9.78 -16.97
N ASP A 170 4.10 8.55 -16.51
CA ASP A 170 5.34 8.22 -15.80
C ASP A 170 6.58 8.37 -16.70
N LEU A 171 6.48 7.98 -17.98
CA LEU A 171 7.54 8.15 -18.98
C LEU A 171 7.80 9.63 -19.27
N ASN A 172 6.74 10.42 -19.47
CA ASN A 172 6.84 11.87 -19.69
C ASN A 172 7.36 12.62 -18.45
N ALA A 173 7.09 12.11 -17.26
CA ALA A 173 7.60 12.63 -15.99
C ALA A 173 9.05 12.21 -15.70
N GLY A 174 9.64 11.32 -16.51
CA GLY A 174 10.99 10.79 -16.32
C GLY A 174 11.14 9.85 -15.12
N ILE A 175 10.03 9.28 -14.61
CA ILE A 175 10.04 8.30 -13.51
C ILE A 175 10.51 6.93 -14.01
N ILE A 176 10.20 6.60 -15.27
CA ILE A 176 10.58 5.35 -15.95
C ILE A 176 11.27 5.66 -17.29
N ASP A 177 12.05 4.71 -17.80
CA ASP A 177 12.68 4.79 -19.11
C ASP A 177 11.82 4.13 -20.21
N GLU A 178 12.20 4.32 -21.49
CA GLU A 178 11.48 3.76 -22.65
C GLU A 178 11.40 2.23 -22.63
N ARG A 179 12.44 1.55 -22.11
CA ARG A 179 12.48 0.08 -22.07
C ARG A 179 11.50 -0.45 -21.03
N GLU A 180 11.45 0.18 -19.87
CA GLU A 180 10.52 -0.10 -18.79
C GLU A 180 9.08 0.19 -19.22
N ALA A 181 8.84 1.31 -19.92
CA ALA A 181 7.53 1.64 -20.48
C ALA A 181 7.06 0.57 -21.48
N GLN A 182 7.94 0.12 -22.39
CA GLN A 182 7.63 -0.97 -23.32
C GLN A 182 7.34 -2.29 -22.61
N ARG A 183 8.12 -2.64 -21.57
CA ARG A 183 7.89 -3.85 -20.77
C ARG A 183 6.52 -3.82 -20.10
N ARG A 184 6.17 -2.74 -19.41
CA ARG A 184 4.88 -2.59 -18.72
C ARG A 184 3.71 -2.59 -19.69
N ARG A 185 3.84 -1.97 -20.86
CA ARG A 185 2.81 -2.03 -21.92
C ARG A 185 2.62 -3.47 -22.41
N ALA A 186 3.70 -4.21 -22.65
CA ALA A 186 3.62 -5.61 -23.05
C ALA A 186 2.93 -6.47 -21.99
N GLU A 187 3.23 -6.26 -20.70
CA GLU A 187 2.57 -6.94 -19.59
C GLU A 187 1.06 -6.63 -19.53
N ILE A 188 0.65 -5.37 -19.70
CA ILE A 188 -0.78 -4.99 -19.76
C ILE A 188 -1.49 -5.68 -20.94
N THR A 189 -0.85 -5.71 -22.11
CA THR A 189 -1.42 -6.41 -23.29
C THR A 189 -1.57 -7.91 -23.02
N GLN A 190 -0.54 -8.55 -22.47
CA GLN A 190 -0.60 -9.98 -22.11
C GLN A 190 -1.69 -10.27 -21.06
N GLN A 191 -1.92 -9.37 -20.10
CA GLN A 191 -3.01 -9.51 -19.13
C GLN A 191 -4.36 -9.47 -19.82
N ALA A 192 -4.56 -8.52 -20.73
CA ALA A 192 -5.81 -8.39 -21.47
C ALA A 192 -6.08 -9.61 -22.36
N ASP A 193 -5.05 -10.10 -23.08
CA ASP A 193 -5.14 -11.32 -23.88
C ASP A 193 -5.48 -12.53 -23.01
N PHE A 194 -4.83 -12.65 -21.85
CA PHE A 194 -5.09 -13.72 -20.89
C PHE A 194 -6.54 -13.70 -20.38
N PHE A 195 -7.03 -12.57 -19.86
CA PHE A 195 -8.39 -12.48 -19.34
C PHE A 195 -9.44 -12.61 -20.46
N GLY A 196 -9.17 -12.09 -21.66
CA GLY A 196 -10.02 -12.29 -22.84
C GLY A 196 -10.13 -13.76 -23.25
N ALA A 197 -9.00 -14.47 -23.32
CA ALA A 197 -8.98 -15.92 -23.57
C ALA A 197 -9.69 -16.70 -22.45
N MET A 198 -9.55 -16.29 -21.19
CA MET A 198 -10.23 -16.89 -20.05
C MET A 198 -11.76 -16.78 -20.12
N ASP A 199 -12.32 -15.63 -20.52
CA ASP A 199 -13.76 -15.48 -20.72
C ASP A 199 -14.28 -16.46 -21.79
N GLY A 200 -13.58 -16.54 -22.92
CA GLY A 200 -13.88 -17.50 -23.98
C GLY A 200 -13.85 -18.95 -23.50
N ALA A 201 -12.75 -19.36 -22.86
CA ALA A 201 -12.57 -20.72 -22.37
C ALA A 201 -13.58 -21.09 -21.26
N SER A 202 -13.96 -20.14 -20.39
CA SER A 202 -14.96 -20.34 -19.34
C SER A 202 -16.36 -20.62 -19.90
N LYS A 203 -16.70 -20.08 -21.09
CA LYS A 203 -17.96 -20.40 -21.80
C LYS A 203 -17.97 -21.83 -22.34
N PHE A 204 -16.81 -22.38 -22.74
CA PHE A 204 -16.69 -23.79 -23.12
C PHE A 204 -16.92 -24.73 -21.93
N VAL A 205 -16.38 -24.42 -20.75
CA VAL A 205 -16.62 -25.21 -19.52
C VAL A 205 -18.11 -25.22 -19.15
N ARG A 206 -18.81 -24.11 -19.37
CA ARG A 206 -20.27 -24.06 -19.21
C ARG A 206 -20.99 -25.01 -20.18
N GLY A 207 -20.55 -25.06 -21.44
CA GLY A 207 -21.08 -26.00 -22.44
C GLY A 207 -20.86 -27.47 -22.03
N ASP A 208 -19.65 -27.80 -21.56
CA ASP A 208 -19.31 -29.14 -21.05
C ASP A 208 -20.18 -29.56 -19.86
N ALA A 209 -20.40 -28.66 -18.90
CA ALA A 209 -21.26 -28.97 -17.76
C ALA A 209 -22.72 -29.27 -18.17
N ILE A 210 -23.25 -28.58 -19.18
CA ILE A 210 -24.58 -28.89 -19.75
C ILE A 210 -24.54 -30.25 -20.45
N ALA A 211 -23.52 -30.52 -21.26
CA ALA A 211 -23.34 -31.79 -21.94
C ALA A 211 -23.27 -32.95 -20.95
N GLY A 212 -22.55 -32.81 -19.83
CA GLY A 212 -22.47 -33.83 -18.78
C GLY A 212 -23.83 -34.19 -18.16
N ILE A 213 -24.69 -33.19 -17.92
CA ILE A 213 -26.06 -33.43 -17.43
C ILE A 213 -26.89 -34.19 -18.47
N VAL A 214 -26.80 -33.80 -19.74
CA VAL A 214 -27.51 -34.46 -20.84
C VAL A 214 -27.02 -35.90 -21.02
N ILE A 215 -25.71 -36.13 -20.99
CA ILE A 215 -25.10 -37.46 -21.08
C ILE A 215 -25.56 -38.35 -19.93
N THR A 216 -25.58 -37.83 -18.70
CA THR A 216 -26.11 -38.54 -17.54
C THR A 216 -27.56 -38.97 -17.76
N LEU A 217 -28.41 -38.07 -18.27
CA LEU A 217 -29.80 -38.39 -18.57
C LEU A 217 -29.93 -39.46 -19.66
N ILE A 218 -29.10 -39.37 -20.72
CA ILE A 218 -29.02 -40.37 -21.79
C ILE A 218 -28.59 -41.73 -21.23
N ASN A 219 -27.63 -41.78 -20.32
CA ASN A 219 -27.16 -43.03 -19.72
C ASN A 219 -28.24 -43.71 -18.87
N ILE A 220 -28.99 -42.94 -18.08
CA ILE A 220 -30.12 -43.48 -17.29
C ILE A 220 -31.23 -43.99 -18.21
N ILE A 221 -31.71 -43.16 -19.15
CA ILE A 221 -32.86 -43.50 -20.01
C ILE A 221 -32.49 -44.58 -21.03
N GLY A 222 -31.37 -44.39 -21.73
CA GLY A 222 -30.88 -45.32 -22.73
C GLY A 222 -30.46 -46.66 -22.13
N GLY A 223 -29.81 -46.64 -20.96
CA GLY A 223 -29.46 -47.86 -20.23
C GLY A 223 -30.68 -48.65 -19.77
N LEU A 224 -31.72 -47.96 -19.27
CA LEU A 224 -32.98 -48.61 -18.91
C LEU A 224 -33.67 -49.22 -20.14
N PHE A 225 -33.65 -48.53 -21.29
CA PHE A 225 -34.22 -49.04 -22.53
C PHE A 225 -33.49 -50.28 -23.03
N ILE A 226 -32.16 -50.23 -23.16
CA ILE A 226 -31.34 -51.37 -23.61
C ILE A 226 -31.49 -52.55 -22.64
N GLY A 227 -31.33 -52.32 -21.33
CA GLY A 227 -31.41 -53.38 -20.32
C GLY A 227 -32.77 -54.09 -20.27
N VAL A 228 -33.89 -53.38 -20.46
CA VAL A 228 -35.23 -53.99 -20.41
C VAL A 228 -35.66 -54.57 -21.76
N VAL A 229 -35.37 -53.88 -22.87
CA VAL A 229 -35.89 -54.23 -24.21
C VAL A 229 -34.95 -55.17 -24.95
N GLU A 230 -33.64 -54.95 -24.88
CA GLU A 230 -32.63 -55.76 -25.61
C GLU A 230 -32.12 -56.93 -24.76
N ASP A 231 -31.81 -56.69 -23.48
CA ASP A 231 -31.17 -57.68 -22.60
C ASP A 231 -32.15 -58.46 -21.70
N GLY A 232 -33.43 -58.10 -21.71
CA GLY A 232 -34.49 -58.81 -20.98
C GLY A 232 -34.43 -58.72 -19.45
N MET A 233 -33.70 -57.75 -18.88
CA MET A 233 -33.60 -57.53 -17.44
C MET A 233 -34.92 -56.99 -16.86
N THR A 234 -35.15 -57.21 -15.56
CA THR A 234 -36.25 -56.53 -14.87
C THR A 234 -35.97 -55.02 -14.74
N VAL A 235 -37.02 -54.21 -14.73
CA VAL A 235 -36.91 -52.73 -14.56
C VAL A 235 -36.10 -52.36 -13.30
N ALA A 236 -36.23 -53.15 -12.23
CA ALA A 236 -35.49 -52.92 -10.99
C ALA A 236 -33.99 -53.24 -11.11
N GLU A 237 -33.63 -54.33 -11.80
CA GLU A 237 -32.23 -54.72 -12.01
C GLU A 237 -31.52 -53.79 -12.98
N ALA A 238 -32.15 -53.47 -14.12
CA ALA A 238 -31.63 -52.50 -15.07
C ALA A 238 -31.50 -51.11 -14.42
N GLY A 239 -32.51 -50.69 -13.66
CA GLY A 239 -32.47 -49.46 -12.89
C GLY A 239 -31.31 -49.43 -11.90
N ALA A 240 -31.07 -50.50 -11.13
CA ALA A 240 -29.97 -50.55 -10.18
C ALA A 240 -28.59 -50.53 -10.85
N LEU A 241 -28.40 -51.29 -11.93
CA LEU A 241 -27.11 -51.40 -12.63
C LEU A 241 -26.75 -50.10 -13.36
N PHE A 242 -27.61 -49.65 -14.29
CA PHE A 242 -27.33 -48.50 -15.13
C PHE A 242 -27.36 -47.19 -14.34
N THR A 243 -28.22 -47.05 -13.33
CA THR A 243 -28.19 -45.87 -12.46
C THR A 243 -26.91 -45.83 -11.62
N LYS A 244 -26.44 -46.97 -11.09
CA LYS A 244 -25.19 -47.01 -10.30
C LYS A 244 -23.96 -46.72 -11.16
N LEU A 245 -23.89 -47.29 -12.36
CA LEU A 245 -22.83 -46.98 -13.35
C LEU A 245 -22.87 -45.51 -13.77
N THR A 246 -24.06 -44.95 -13.99
CA THR A 246 -24.23 -43.55 -14.38
C THR A 246 -23.84 -42.58 -13.27
N ILE A 247 -24.19 -42.89 -12.02
CA ILE A 247 -23.73 -42.11 -10.85
C ILE A 247 -22.20 -42.15 -10.79
N GLY A 248 -21.60 -43.34 -10.96
CA GLY A 248 -20.15 -43.50 -10.99
C GLY A 248 -19.49 -42.66 -12.07
N ASP A 249 -19.95 -42.78 -13.31
CA ASP A 249 -19.44 -42.05 -14.47
C ASP A 249 -19.58 -40.53 -14.27
N GLY A 250 -20.77 -40.09 -13.87
CA GLY A 250 -21.03 -38.69 -13.60
C GLY A 250 -20.13 -38.11 -12.51
N LEU A 251 -19.81 -38.87 -11.45
CA LEU A 251 -18.89 -38.44 -10.38
C LEU A 251 -17.44 -38.37 -10.85
N VAL A 252 -16.97 -39.39 -11.58
CA VAL A 252 -15.61 -39.41 -12.16
C VAL A 252 -15.40 -38.20 -13.07
N SER A 253 -16.44 -37.77 -13.76
CA SER A 253 -16.38 -36.60 -14.66
C SER A 253 -16.58 -35.26 -13.94
N GLN A 254 -17.27 -35.25 -12.80
CA GLN A 254 -17.52 -34.05 -11.99
C GLN A 254 -16.35 -33.66 -11.10
N VAL A 255 -15.61 -34.61 -10.53
CA VAL A 255 -14.46 -34.28 -9.66
C VAL A 255 -13.39 -33.46 -10.41
N PRO A 256 -12.93 -33.83 -11.62
CA PRO A 256 -12.04 -33.00 -12.43
C PRO A 256 -12.67 -31.65 -12.79
N ALA A 257 -13.98 -31.63 -13.11
CA ALA A 257 -14.70 -30.41 -13.45
C ALA A 257 -14.65 -29.39 -12.31
N PHE A 258 -14.93 -29.86 -11.10
CA PHE A 258 -14.89 -29.07 -9.88
C PHE A 258 -13.51 -28.46 -9.66
N LEU A 259 -12.45 -29.28 -9.72
CA LEU A 259 -11.08 -28.84 -9.49
C LEU A 259 -10.63 -27.81 -10.54
N ILE A 260 -10.96 -28.03 -11.83
CA ILE A 260 -10.61 -27.11 -12.92
C ILE A 260 -11.39 -25.80 -12.79
N SER A 261 -12.69 -25.84 -12.47
CA SER A 261 -13.49 -24.63 -12.26
C SER A 261 -13.03 -23.83 -11.04
N LEU A 262 -12.63 -24.50 -9.95
CA LEU A 262 -12.05 -23.83 -8.79
C LEU A 262 -10.71 -23.18 -9.13
N ALA A 263 -9.85 -23.89 -9.88
CA ALA A 263 -8.59 -23.34 -10.38
C ALA A 263 -8.84 -22.11 -11.27
N ALA A 264 -9.78 -22.19 -12.21
CA ALA A 264 -10.14 -21.07 -13.08
C ALA A 264 -10.63 -19.86 -12.26
N GLY A 265 -11.53 -20.08 -11.31
CA GLY A 265 -12.01 -19.02 -10.42
C GLY A 265 -10.91 -18.39 -9.57
N LEU A 266 -10.02 -19.20 -9.00
CA LEU A 266 -8.88 -18.72 -8.20
C LEU A 266 -7.88 -17.93 -9.05
N LEU A 267 -7.60 -18.38 -10.27
CA LEU A 267 -6.65 -17.71 -11.16
C LEU A 267 -7.19 -16.36 -11.65
N VAL A 268 -8.50 -16.26 -11.92
CA VAL A 268 -9.14 -15.03 -12.39
C VAL A 268 -9.32 -13.99 -11.27
N THR A 269 -9.52 -14.43 -10.04
CA THR A 269 -9.67 -13.55 -8.87
C THR A 269 -8.34 -13.10 -8.27
N ARG A 270 -7.23 -13.63 -8.77
CA ARG A 270 -5.89 -13.29 -8.31
C ARG A 270 -5.50 -11.88 -8.76
N SER A 271 -4.93 -11.11 -7.84
CA SER A 271 -4.43 -9.77 -8.14
C SER A 271 -3.19 -9.82 -9.02
N THR A 272 -2.88 -8.68 -9.62
CA THR A 272 -1.69 -8.50 -10.46
C THR A 272 -0.39 -8.42 -9.64
N ASP A 273 -0.50 -8.26 -8.33
CA ASP A 273 0.65 -8.15 -7.44
C ASP A 273 1.30 -9.53 -7.22
N GLU A 274 2.63 -9.57 -7.07
CA GLU A 274 3.37 -10.79 -6.78
C GLU A 274 3.08 -11.30 -5.36
N ILE A 275 2.01 -12.08 -5.22
CA ILE A 275 1.52 -12.54 -3.93
C ILE A 275 1.56 -14.06 -3.83
N ASP A 276 2.22 -14.56 -2.78
CA ASP A 276 2.16 -15.96 -2.36
C ASP A 276 0.85 -16.24 -1.60
N LEU A 277 -0.17 -16.72 -2.31
CA LEU A 277 -1.52 -16.95 -1.77
C LEU A 277 -1.55 -17.80 -0.48
N PRO A 278 -0.83 -18.93 -0.35
CA PRO A 278 -0.87 -19.72 0.89
C PRO A 278 -0.31 -18.97 2.09
N ARG A 279 0.78 -18.21 1.88
CA ARG A 279 1.46 -17.47 2.94
C ARG A 279 0.64 -16.26 3.35
N GLU A 280 0.04 -15.56 2.39
CA GLU A 280 -0.80 -14.41 2.67
C GLU A 280 -2.12 -14.82 3.31
N PHE A 281 -2.78 -15.88 2.84
CA PHE A 281 -4.01 -16.38 3.45
C PHE A 281 -3.80 -16.71 4.94
N MET A 282 -2.74 -17.47 5.26
CA MET A 282 -2.39 -17.76 6.65
C MET A 282 -1.97 -16.49 7.42
N GLY A 283 -1.24 -15.59 6.77
CA GLY A 283 -0.81 -14.32 7.36
C GLY A 283 -1.99 -13.41 7.72
N GLN A 284 -2.96 -13.25 6.83
CA GLN A 284 -4.11 -12.37 7.01
C GLN A 284 -5.18 -12.98 7.92
N LEU A 285 -5.53 -14.25 7.73
CA LEU A 285 -6.57 -14.92 8.51
C LEU A 285 -6.20 -14.99 10.00
N PHE A 286 -4.93 -15.22 10.31
CA PHE A 286 -4.43 -15.34 11.68
C PHE A 286 -3.71 -14.09 12.20
N ALA A 287 -3.64 -12.98 11.45
CA ALA A 287 -2.87 -11.78 11.83
C ALA A 287 -3.36 -11.06 13.09
N ARG A 288 -4.64 -11.23 13.44
CA ARG A 288 -5.33 -10.45 14.48
C ARG A 288 -5.57 -11.32 15.71
N PRO A 289 -4.73 -11.23 16.76
CA PRO A 289 -4.88 -12.05 17.96
C PRO A 289 -6.20 -11.78 18.70
N GLN A 290 -6.75 -10.58 18.57
CA GLN A 290 -8.07 -10.23 19.13
C GLN A 290 -9.20 -11.04 18.47
N ALA A 291 -9.19 -11.19 17.15
CA ALA A 291 -10.19 -11.98 16.44
C ALA A 291 -10.12 -13.47 16.84
N LEU A 292 -8.90 -14.01 16.97
CA LEU A 292 -8.67 -15.38 17.42
C LEU A 292 -9.11 -15.61 18.87
N ALA A 293 -8.87 -14.64 19.77
CA ALA A 293 -9.32 -14.71 21.15
C ALA A 293 -10.85 -14.68 21.26
N VAL A 294 -11.52 -13.82 20.48
CA VAL A 294 -12.99 -13.74 20.43
C VAL A 294 -13.58 -15.02 19.83
N ALA A 295 -13.00 -15.56 18.75
CA ALA A 295 -13.41 -16.83 18.18
C ALA A 295 -13.25 -18.00 19.18
N GLY A 296 -12.12 -18.04 19.90
CA GLY A 296 -11.89 -19.03 20.95
C GLY A 296 -12.88 -18.92 22.13
N ALA A 297 -13.20 -17.70 22.55
CA ALA A 297 -14.22 -17.45 23.57
C ALA A 297 -15.63 -17.85 23.10
N PHE A 298 -15.97 -17.57 21.84
CA PHE A 298 -17.24 -17.98 21.24
C PHE A 298 -17.37 -19.51 21.16
N LEU A 299 -16.32 -20.21 20.71
CA LEU A 299 -16.27 -21.68 20.72
C LEU A 299 -16.34 -22.25 22.14
N GLY A 300 -15.72 -21.58 23.12
CA GLY A 300 -15.83 -21.93 24.54
C GLY A 300 -17.25 -21.75 25.09
N ALA A 301 -17.99 -20.72 24.66
CA ALA A 301 -19.38 -20.51 25.05
C ALA A 301 -20.32 -21.56 24.44
N LEU A 302 -20.05 -22.02 23.21
CA LEU A 302 -20.81 -23.09 22.55
C LEU A 302 -20.69 -24.44 23.27
N VAL A 303 -19.70 -24.64 24.16
CA VAL A 303 -19.60 -25.86 24.99
C VAL A 303 -20.79 -26.03 25.92
N PHE A 304 -21.50 -24.96 26.28
CA PHE A 304 -22.72 -25.02 27.09
C PHE A 304 -23.97 -25.46 26.30
N THR A 305 -23.83 -25.77 25.00
CA THR A 305 -24.90 -26.31 24.15
C THR A 305 -24.75 -27.82 23.96
N GLU A 306 -25.73 -28.50 23.37
CA GLU A 306 -25.69 -29.96 23.06
C GLU A 306 -24.71 -30.33 21.92
N LEU A 307 -23.78 -29.43 21.55
CA LEU A 307 -22.79 -29.67 20.51
C LEU A 307 -21.58 -30.48 21.01
N PRO A 308 -20.86 -31.19 20.11
CA PRO A 308 -19.71 -32.02 20.48
C PRO A 308 -18.61 -31.22 21.22
N THR A 309 -18.47 -31.50 22.52
CA THR A 309 -17.61 -30.72 23.43
C THR A 309 -16.13 -30.81 23.09
N PHE A 310 -15.65 -31.99 22.71
CA PHE A 310 -14.23 -32.22 22.43
C PHE A 310 -13.70 -31.42 21.22
N PRO A 311 -14.35 -31.45 20.03
CA PRO A 311 -13.96 -30.61 18.91
C PRO A 311 -13.97 -29.10 19.23
N LEU A 312 -14.99 -28.64 19.96
CA LEU A 312 -15.13 -27.23 20.33
C LEU A 312 -14.02 -26.75 21.26
N LEU A 313 -13.69 -27.54 22.28
CA LEU A 313 -12.59 -27.23 23.19
C LEU A 313 -11.22 -27.30 22.50
N ALA A 314 -11.01 -28.28 21.60
CA ALA A 314 -9.76 -28.40 20.85
C ALA A 314 -9.54 -27.19 19.92
N LEU A 315 -10.57 -26.79 19.17
CA LEU A 315 -10.49 -25.63 18.27
C LEU A 315 -10.42 -24.31 19.05
N GLY A 316 -11.24 -24.16 20.10
CA GLY A 316 -11.25 -22.97 20.95
C GLY A 316 -9.91 -22.77 21.68
N GLY A 317 -9.36 -23.84 22.25
CA GLY A 317 -8.03 -23.85 22.85
C GLY A 317 -6.94 -23.57 21.82
N GLY A 318 -7.05 -24.12 20.61
CA GLY A 318 -6.16 -23.82 19.48
C GLY A 318 -6.15 -22.33 19.11
N CYS A 319 -7.32 -21.71 18.96
CA CYS A 319 -7.45 -20.29 18.65
C CYS A 319 -6.85 -19.40 19.75
N ILE A 320 -7.11 -19.70 21.03
CA ILE A 320 -6.55 -18.96 22.16
C ILE A 320 -5.03 -19.17 22.23
N GLY A 321 -4.54 -20.39 22.01
CA GLY A 321 -3.11 -20.72 21.98
C GLY A 321 -2.36 -19.95 20.90
N LEU A 322 -2.91 -19.91 19.68
CA LEU A 322 -2.38 -19.11 18.57
C LEU A 322 -2.40 -17.61 18.88
N ALA A 323 -3.49 -17.08 19.44
CA ALA A 323 -3.60 -15.68 19.83
C ALA A 323 -2.52 -15.28 20.84
N LEU A 324 -2.28 -16.12 21.85
CA LEU A 324 -1.25 -15.90 22.86
C LEU A 324 0.17 -15.99 22.26
N SER A 325 0.42 -16.97 21.39
CA SER A 325 1.70 -17.14 20.71
C SER A 325 2.05 -15.93 19.83
N ILE A 326 1.11 -15.44 19.02
CA ILE A 326 1.28 -14.26 18.17
C ILE A 326 1.52 -12.99 19.01
N THR A 327 0.80 -12.86 20.14
CA THR A 327 0.97 -11.71 21.03
C THR A 327 2.32 -11.72 21.74
N ARG A 328 2.82 -12.90 22.13
CA ARG A 328 4.18 -13.08 22.67
C ARG A 328 5.24 -12.76 21.62
N ASN A 329 5.16 -13.35 20.43
CA ASN A 329 6.10 -13.06 19.34
C ASN A 329 6.12 -11.58 18.94
N ARG A 330 4.97 -10.90 18.93
CA ARG A 330 4.93 -9.44 18.69
C ARG A 330 5.61 -8.65 19.81
N LYS A 331 5.45 -9.05 21.07
CA LYS A 331 6.16 -8.42 22.19
C LYS A 331 7.66 -8.69 22.11
N ASP A 332 8.08 -9.91 21.81
CA ASP A 332 9.49 -10.29 21.71
C ASP A 332 10.18 -9.61 20.51
N VAL A 333 9.51 -9.52 19.36
CA VAL A 333 10.01 -8.78 18.19
C VAL A 333 10.08 -7.28 18.46
N LYS A 334 9.10 -6.70 19.17
CA LYS A 334 9.12 -5.28 19.54
C LYS A 334 10.21 -4.98 20.57
N THR A 335 10.40 -5.87 21.55
CA THR A 335 11.46 -5.75 22.56
C THR A 335 12.85 -5.97 21.96
N ALA A 336 12.98 -6.87 20.98
CA ALA A 336 14.22 -7.10 20.22
C ALA A 336 14.51 -5.98 19.21
N ALA A 337 13.48 -5.36 18.61
CA ALA A 337 13.64 -4.18 17.76
C ALA A 337 14.04 -2.95 18.58
N ASP A 338 13.44 -2.76 19.76
CA ASP A 338 13.82 -1.71 20.71
C ASP A 338 15.24 -1.95 21.28
N ALA A 339 15.64 -3.21 21.46
CA ALA A 339 17.00 -3.59 21.87
C ALA A 339 18.02 -3.41 20.73
N LYS A 340 17.66 -3.70 19.47
CA LYS A 340 18.51 -3.45 18.29
C LYS A 340 18.63 -1.96 17.97
N ALA A 341 17.58 -1.18 18.15
CA ALA A 341 17.63 0.29 18.04
C ALA A 341 18.57 0.89 19.10
N LYS A 342 18.53 0.38 20.34
CA LYS A 342 19.46 0.75 21.42
C LYS A 342 20.89 0.23 21.24
N ALA A 343 21.09 -0.84 20.47
CA ALA A 343 22.42 -1.40 20.17
C ALA A 343 23.07 -0.76 18.93
N ALA A 344 22.28 -0.27 17.98
CA ALA A 344 22.75 0.43 16.78
C ALA A 344 23.29 1.85 17.08
N GLU A 345 22.92 2.46 18.21
CA GLU A 345 23.47 3.74 18.67
C GLU A 345 24.89 3.64 19.27
N LYS A 346 25.52 2.46 19.32
CA LYS A 346 26.79 2.23 20.04
C LYS A 346 27.98 1.74 19.21
N LYS A 347 27.99 1.95 17.89
CA LYS A 347 29.22 1.89 17.09
C LYS A 347 29.44 3.23 16.40
N PRO A 348 30.58 3.92 16.62
CA PRO A 348 31.00 4.96 15.70
C PRO A 348 31.30 4.26 14.37
N ALA A 349 30.47 4.51 13.36
CA ALA A 349 30.87 4.24 11.99
C ALA A 349 32.04 5.17 11.69
N GLU A 350 33.10 4.64 11.07
CA GLU A 350 34.14 5.49 10.48
C GLU A 350 33.44 6.51 9.58
N GLU A 351 33.60 7.80 9.93
CA GLU A 351 33.02 8.91 9.16
C GLU A 351 33.49 8.78 7.72
N ARG A 352 32.56 8.56 6.82
CA ARG A 352 32.88 8.49 5.39
C ARG A 352 33.23 9.91 4.95
N VAL A 353 34.14 10.04 3.98
CA VAL A 353 34.48 11.36 3.40
C VAL A 353 33.22 12.07 2.86
N GLU A 354 32.23 11.29 2.42
CA GLU A 354 30.92 11.81 1.97
C GLU A 354 30.08 12.43 3.11
N ASP A 355 30.29 12.07 4.38
CA ASP A 355 29.55 12.63 5.51
C ASP A 355 29.92 14.10 5.75
N TYR A 356 31.12 14.53 5.34
CA TYR A 356 31.54 15.94 5.35
C TYR A 356 30.83 16.79 4.29
N LEU A 357 30.17 16.18 3.30
CA LEU A 357 29.39 16.90 2.29
C LEU A 357 27.97 17.24 2.77
N ASN A 358 27.53 16.65 3.88
CA ASN A 358 26.21 16.90 4.43
C ASN A 358 26.22 18.16 5.30
N ILE A 359 25.56 19.21 4.81
CA ILE A 359 25.35 20.45 5.56
C ILE A 359 24.13 20.27 6.46
N ASP A 360 24.31 20.41 7.78
CA ASP A 360 23.19 20.44 8.73
C ASP A 360 22.36 21.73 8.49
N PRO A 361 21.04 21.65 8.23
CA PRO A 361 20.22 22.82 7.91
C PRO A 361 20.18 23.87 9.03
N MET A 362 20.24 23.43 10.28
CA MET A 362 20.32 24.30 11.46
C MET A 362 21.22 23.69 12.53
N GLU A 363 22.07 24.54 13.11
CA GLU A 363 23.00 24.14 14.15
C GLU A 363 23.07 25.18 15.28
N ILE A 364 23.25 24.72 16.51
CA ILE A 364 23.58 25.55 17.66
C ILE A 364 24.95 25.09 18.16
N GLU A 365 25.95 25.95 18.01
CA GLU A 365 27.25 25.77 18.63
C GLU A 365 27.22 26.35 20.03
N ILE A 366 27.71 25.60 21.02
CA ILE A 366 27.78 26.03 22.42
C ILE A 366 29.22 26.02 22.93
N GLY A 367 29.59 27.06 23.67
CA GLY A 367 30.83 27.10 24.43
C GLY A 367 30.82 26.13 25.61
N VAL A 368 32.01 25.80 26.12
CA VAL A 368 32.22 24.76 27.14
C VAL A 368 31.40 24.98 28.42
N GLY A 369 31.16 26.23 28.82
CA GLY A 369 30.37 26.58 30.01
C GLY A 369 28.88 26.30 29.87
N LEU A 370 28.37 26.24 28.63
CA LEU A 370 26.96 26.01 28.32
C LEU A 370 26.60 24.54 28.13
N ILE A 371 27.58 23.63 28.06
CA ILE A 371 27.36 22.17 27.92
C ILE A 371 26.39 21.64 28.98
N ARG A 372 26.45 22.19 30.20
CA ARG A 372 25.55 21.80 31.29
C ARG A 372 24.06 22.11 31.04
N LEU A 373 23.75 23.08 30.17
CA LEU A 373 22.39 23.38 29.77
C LEU A 373 21.84 22.33 28.78
N ALA A 374 22.73 21.65 28.04
CA ALA A 374 22.39 20.65 27.04
C ALA A 374 22.37 19.21 27.56
N ASP A 375 23.11 18.89 28.63
CA ASP A 375 23.22 17.53 29.19
C ASP A 375 22.07 17.20 30.16
N PRO A 376 21.15 16.26 29.82
CA PRO A 376 20.05 15.87 30.70
C PRO A 376 20.51 15.24 32.02
N LYS A 377 21.70 14.62 32.05
CA LYS A 377 22.27 14.01 33.28
C LYS A 377 22.70 15.07 34.29
N ARG A 378 22.93 16.30 33.84
CA ARG A 378 23.31 17.46 34.66
C ARG A 378 22.13 18.39 34.94
N GLY A 379 20.89 17.96 34.63
CA GLY A 379 19.68 18.76 34.81
C GLY A 379 19.44 19.78 33.69
N GLY A 380 20.14 19.69 32.56
CA GLY A 380 19.89 20.51 31.38
C GLY A 380 18.64 20.04 30.61
N ASP A 381 17.82 20.99 30.18
CA ASP A 381 16.56 20.74 29.45
C ASP A 381 16.53 21.43 28.06
N LEU A 382 17.67 21.91 27.58
CA LEU A 382 17.77 22.68 26.33
C LEU A 382 17.22 21.90 25.12
N LEU A 383 17.50 20.60 25.03
CA LEU A 383 16.98 19.72 23.97
C LEU A 383 15.45 19.69 23.94
N GLU A 384 14.82 19.60 25.12
CA GLU A 384 13.37 19.59 25.24
C GLU A 384 12.77 20.95 24.85
N ARG A 385 13.44 22.06 25.24
CA ARG A 385 13.00 23.41 24.86
C ARG A 385 13.12 23.65 23.36
N VAL A 386 14.19 23.19 22.70
CA VAL A 386 14.32 23.24 21.24
C VAL A 386 13.18 22.47 20.56
N GLN A 387 12.75 21.34 21.11
CA GLN A 387 11.59 20.61 20.61
C GLN A 387 10.27 21.40 20.77
N ARG A 388 10.08 22.12 21.89
CA ARG A 388 8.93 23.02 22.08
C ARG A 388 8.97 24.20 21.12
N VAL A 389 10.16 24.80 20.89
CA VAL A 389 10.35 25.86 19.88
C VAL A 389 9.89 25.38 18.50
N ARG A 390 10.26 24.16 18.10
CA ARG A 390 9.81 23.56 16.84
C ARG A 390 8.29 23.51 16.71
N GLN A 391 7.59 23.15 17.79
CA GLN A 391 6.12 23.08 17.81
C GLN A 391 5.50 24.47 17.76
N ASN A 392 6.03 25.42 18.53
CA ASN A 392 5.55 26.80 18.56
C ASN A 392 5.73 27.49 17.20
N VAL A 393 6.88 27.33 16.55
CA VAL A 393 7.15 27.87 15.21
C VAL A 393 6.14 27.33 14.19
N ALA A 394 5.86 26.03 14.22
CA ALA A 394 4.85 25.43 13.33
C ALA A 394 3.45 25.97 13.62
N ALA A 395 3.09 26.19 14.88
CA ALA A 395 1.79 26.74 15.28
C ALA A 395 1.65 28.24 14.96
N ASP A 396 2.72 29.02 15.05
CA ASP A 396 2.67 30.47 14.89
C ASP A 396 2.78 30.89 13.41
N ILE A 397 3.84 30.43 12.73
CA ILE A 397 4.16 30.88 11.37
C ILE A 397 3.88 29.83 10.30
N GLY A 398 3.64 28.57 10.67
CA GLY A 398 3.19 27.54 9.73
C GLY A 398 4.30 26.84 8.95
N ILE A 399 5.57 26.93 9.39
CA ILE A 399 6.70 26.22 8.77
C ILE A 399 7.16 25.06 9.64
N LEU A 400 7.76 24.06 9.00
CA LEU A 400 8.39 22.94 9.69
C LEU A 400 9.87 23.23 9.91
N MET A 401 10.21 23.67 11.12
CA MET A 401 11.60 23.87 11.50
C MET A 401 12.37 22.53 11.40
N PRO A 402 13.54 22.51 10.73
CA PRO A 402 14.36 21.31 10.59
C PRO A 402 14.91 20.87 11.95
N LYS A 403 15.54 19.68 11.98
CA LYS A 403 16.22 19.23 13.20
C LYS A 403 17.40 20.16 13.47
N VAL A 404 17.49 20.65 14.69
CA VAL A 404 18.60 21.50 15.15
C VAL A 404 19.64 20.61 15.80
N ARG A 405 20.85 20.58 15.22
CA ARG A 405 21.99 19.87 15.83
C ARG A 405 22.64 20.78 16.87
N ILE A 406 22.98 20.24 18.03
CA ILE A 406 23.74 20.96 19.07
C ILE A 406 25.15 20.42 19.04
N ARG A 407 26.15 21.28 18.82
CA ARG A 407 27.58 20.91 18.83
C ARG A 407 28.32 21.74 19.87
N ASP A 408 29.24 21.12 20.59
CA ASP A 408 30.22 21.87 21.38
C ASP A 408 31.30 22.44 20.46
N ASN A 409 31.66 23.70 20.69
CA ASN A 409 32.74 24.35 19.94
C ASN A 409 33.75 24.95 20.92
N MET A 410 34.91 24.30 21.02
CA MET A 410 36.01 24.72 21.88
C MET A 410 36.64 26.07 21.50
N ARG A 411 36.34 26.58 20.29
CA ARG A 411 36.82 27.89 19.82
C ARG A 411 35.91 29.04 20.25
N LEU A 412 34.70 28.76 20.75
CA LEU A 412 33.80 29.77 21.31
C LEU A 412 34.22 30.14 22.73
N GLU A 413 33.94 31.39 23.13
CA GLU A 413 34.05 31.80 24.52
C GLU A 413 33.13 30.95 25.42
N GLN A 414 33.52 30.80 26.69
CA GLN A 414 32.95 29.79 27.60
C GLN A 414 31.42 29.88 27.73
N ASN A 415 30.85 31.08 27.72
CA ASN A 415 29.44 31.35 27.95
C ASN A 415 28.70 31.82 26.68
N THR A 416 29.29 31.58 25.50
CA THR A 416 28.75 32.02 24.22
C THR A 416 28.09 30.86 23.50
N TYR A 417 26.98 31.14 22.82
CA TYR A 417 26.39 30.25 21.84
C TYR A 417 26.21 30.96 20.51
N ARG A 418 26.18 30.19 19.44
CA ARG A 418 26.05 30.66 18.07
C ARG A 418 25.03 29.80 17.35
N ILE A 419 24.09 30.44 16.68
CA ILE A 419 23.06 29.78 15.87
C ILE A 419 23.48 29.90 14.40
N LYS A 420 23.47 28.77 13.69
CA LYS A 420 23.78 28.66 12.28
C LYS A 420 22.58 28.16 11.48
N VAL A 421 22.47 28.65 10.25
CA VAL A 421 21.54 28.16 9.22
C VAL A 421 22.39 27.81 7.99
N GLY A 422 22.33 26.54 7.55
CA GLY A 422 23.16 26.06 6.43
C GLY A 422 24.67 26.23 6.64
N ASP A 423 25.17 25.93 7.84
CA ASP A 423 26.55 26.17 8.32
C ASP A 423 27.01 27.64 8.38
N CYS A 424 26.17 28.60 7.99
CA CYS A 424 26.45 30.03 8.11
C CYS A 424 25.96 30.56 9.47
N PRO A 425 26.81 31.26 10.26
CA PRO A 425 26.39 31.85 11.52
C PRO A 425 25.46 33.05 11.28
N VAL A 426 24.27 33.00 11.87
CA VAL A 426 23.23 34.04 11.73
C VAL A 426 22.99 34.83 13.01
N ALA A 427 23.32 34.24 14.16
CA ALA A 427 23.18 34.91 15.45
C ALA A 427 24.20 34.40 16.48
N GLU A 428 24.63 35.27 17.37
CA GLU A 428 25.58 34.95 18.46
C GLU A 428 25.21 35.75 19.71
N ALA A 429 25.27 35.09 20.87
CA ALA A 429 24.97 35.76 22.14
C ALA A 429 25.62 35.05 23.34
N ASN A 430 25.71 35.78 24.44
CA ASN A 430 26.28 35.30 25.70
C ASN A 430 25.17 35.02 26.72
N VAL A 431 25.28 33.88 27.42
CA VAL A 431 24.33 33.45 28.44
C VAL A 431 25.09 32.99 29.67
N MET A 432 24.65 33.41 30.86
CA MET A 432 25.28 33.04 32.13
C MET A 432 24.52 31.87 32.77
N PRO A 433 25.03 30.62 32.69
CA PRO A 433 24.23 29.44 32.98
C PRO A 433 23.91 29.22 34.48
N ALA A 434 24.35 30.09 35.39
CA ALA A 434 24.08 30.02 36.85
C ALA A 434 23.28 31.23 37.36
N MET A 435 22.96 32.17 36.47
CA MET A 435 22.23 33.39 36.80
C MET A 435 20.86 33.36 36.12
N LEU A 436 19.99 34.29 36.51
CA LEU A 436 18.71 34.56 35.85
C LEU A 436 18.81 35.88 35.09
N LEU A 437 18.11 36.00 33.97
CA LEU A 437 18.03 37.24 33.22
C LEU A 437 16.78 38.01 33.64
N ALA A 438 16.96 39.18 34.26
CA ALA A 438 15.88 40.11 34.57
C ALA A 438 15.73 41.12 33.42
N ILE A 439 14.63 41.03 32.68
CA ILE A 439 14.34 41.85 31.50
C ILE A 439 13.50 43.06 31.93
N ASP A 440 13.94 44.25 31.53
CA ASP A 440 13.19 45.49 31.76
C ASP A 440 12.05 45.61 30.75
N SER A 441 10.82 45.52 31.25
CA SER A 441 9.58 45.64 30.47
C SER A 441 9.15 47.10 30.27
N GLY A 442 9.92 48.08 30.76
CA GLY A 442 9.62 49.52 30.70
C GLY A 442 8.69 50.02 31.80
N VAL A 443 8.21 49.11 32.66
CA VAL A 443 7.37 49.43 33.84
C VAL A 443 8.10 49.18 35.17
N THR A 444 9.42 49.02 35.12
CA THR A 444 10.25 48.67 36.28
C THR A 444 10.42 49.85 37.25
N ARG A 445 10.50 49.55 38.55
CA ARG A 445 10.69 50.54 39.62
C ARG A 445 12.10 50.41 40.21
N GLY A 446 13.08 51.07 39.57
CA GLY A 446 14.47 51.12 40.03
C GLY A 446 15.39 50.16 39.28
N LYS A 447 16.68 50.13 39.64
CA LYS A 447 17.70 49.26 39.02
C LYS A 447 18.03 48.08 39.92
N MET A 448 18.11 46.89 39.35
CA MET A 448 18.62 45.70 40.04
C MET A 448 20.16 45.69 40.10
N PRO A 449 20.77 45.31 41.24
CA PRO A 449 22.20 45.05 41.30
C PRO A 449 22.53 43.74 40.58
N GLY A 450 23.39 43.81 39.56
CA GLY A 450 23.79 42.66 38.74
C GLY A 450 24.62 43.08 37.52
N VAL A 451 24.87 42.15 36.61
CA VAL A 451 25.65 42.42 35.39
C VAL A 451 24.72 42.90 34.28
N ALA A 452 24.82 44.19 33.91
CA ALA A 452 24.02 44.77 32.84
C ALA A 452 24.31 44.11 31.48
N THR A 453 23.27 43.83 30.72
CA THR A 453 23.34 43.18 29.41
C THR A 453 22.15 43.59 28.54
N ARG A 454 22.03 42.99 27.35
CA ARG A 454 20.85 43.09 26.49
C ARG A 454 20.30 41.72 26.21
N GLU A 455 18.99 41.61 26.20
CA GLU A 455 18.32 40.38 25.81
C GLU A 455 18.53 40.15 24.29
N PRO A 456 18.93 38.92 23.87
CA PRO A 456 19.37 38.67 22.50
C PRO A 456 18.27 38.64 21.43
N ALA A 457 17.01 38.34 21.77
CA ALA A 457 15.91 38.28 20.80
C ALA A 457 15.43 39.68 20.37
N PHE A 458 15.18 40.58 21.31
CA PHE A 458 14.54 41.88 21.09
C PHE A 458 15.46 43.08 21.38
N GLY A 459 16.64 42.85 21.97
CA GLY A 459 17.62 43.90 22.26
C GLY A 459 17.25 44.80 23.45
N THR A 460 16.27 44.40 24.25
CA THR A 460 15.82 45.14 25.43
C THR A 460 16.88 45.14 26.54
N ALA A 461 16.87 46.17 27.37
CA ALA A 461 17.79 46.26 28.49
C ALA A 461 17.49 45.16 29.51
N ALA A 462 18.52 44.45 29.96
CA ALA A 462 18.38 43.36 30.91
C ALA A 462 19.57 43.31 31.88
N VAL A 463 19.42 42.59 32.98
CA VAL A 463 20.46 42.43 34.00
C VAL A 463 20.54 40.95 34.40
N TRP A 464 21.74 40.39 34.42
CA TRP A 464 21.98 39.08 35.03
C TRP A 464 22.01 39.21 36.55
N ILE A 465 21.14 38.46 37.21
CA ILE A 465 20.95 38.44 38.66
C ILE A 465 21.16 37.05 39.23
N GLU A 466 21.51 36.95 40.51
CA GLU A 466 21.60 35.67 41.20
C GLU A 466 20.21 35.07 41.44
N PRO A 467 20.06 33.73 41.49
CA PRO A 467 18.77 33.09 41.73
C PRO A 467 18.05 33.55 43.02
N ALA A 468 18.82 33.92 44.05
CA ALA A 468 18.29 34.44 45.31
C ALA A 468 17.60 35.81 45.18
N GLN A 469 17.87 36.55 44.09
CA GLN A 469 17.33 37.89 43.85
C GLN A 469 16.04 37.87 43.02
N ARG A 470 15.52 36.68 42.68
CA ARG A 470 14.33 36.50 41.84
C ARG A 470 13.11 37.26 42.36
N ASP A 471 12.74 37.02 43.61
CA ASP A 471 11.53 37.61 44.21
C ASP A 471 11.60 39.13 44.23
N GLN A 472 12.79 39.68 44.51
CA GLN A 472 13.04 41.13 44.49
C GLN A 472 12.87 41.71 43.08
N ALA A 473 13.42 41.05 42.06
CA ALA A 473 13.30 41.50 40.67
C ALA A 473 11.85 41.48 40.18
N GLU A 474 11.10 40.41 40.49
CA GLU A 474 9.68 40.28 40.15
C GLU A 474 8.84 41.35 40.86
N MET A 475 9.10 41.64 42.14
CA MET A 475 8.44 42.73 42.88
C MET A 475 8.72 44.13 42.30
N MET A 476 9.91 44.32 41.71
CA MET A 476 10.29 45.56 41.02
C MET A 476 9.75 45.66 39.59
N GLY A 477 9.01 44.65 39.11
CA GLY A 477 8.37 44.62 37.79
C GLY A 477 9.23 44.06 36.66
N TYR A 478 10.38 43.44 36.96
CA TYR A 478 11.19 42.77 35.95
C TYR A 478 10.60 41.40 35.58
N THR A 479 10.70 41.05 34.29
CA THR A 479 10.40 39.69 33.84
C THR A 479 11.66 38.84 33.99
N VAL A 480 11.65 37.88 34.93
CA VAL A 480 12.80 37.02 35.23
C VAL A 480 12.71 35.72 34.44
N VAL A 481 13.77 35.39 33.69
CA VAL A 481 13.82 34.19 32.85
C VAL A 481 15.12 33.41 33.04
N GLU A 482 15.02 32.09 32.89
CA GLU A 482 16.16 31.16 32.97
C GLU A 482 17.06 31.22 31.73
N PRO A 483 18.36 30.89 31.86
CA PRO A 483 19.31 30.81 30.74
C PRO A 483 18.82 29.99 29.54
N GLN A 484 18.21 28.82 29.78
CA GLN A 484 17.69 27.99 28.68
C GLN A 484 16.49 28.64 27.99
N SER A 485 15.67 29.39 28.71
CA SER A 485 14.56 30.18 28.15
C SER A 485 15.07 31.32 27.27
N VAL A 486 16.15 32.00 27.68
CA VAL A 486 16.78 33.06 26.87
C VAL A 486 17.23 32.51 25.51
N LEU A 487 17.93 31.37 25.52
CA LEU A 487 18.37 30.72 24.29
C LEU A 487 17.19 30.26 23.44
N ALA A 488 16.16 29.64 24.04
CA ALA A 488 14.98 29.18 23.31
C ALA A 488 14.17 30.33 22.67
N THR A 489 14.02 31.46 23.37
CA THR A 489 13.38 32.67 22.83
C THR A 489 14.19 33.25 21.68
N HIS A 490 15.51 33.34 21.84
CA HIS A 490 16.39 33.82 20.77
C HIS A 490 16.33 32.90 19.55
N LEU A 491 16.36 31.58 19.72
CA LEU A 491 16.21 30.62 18.65
C LEU A 491 14.88 30.80 17.90
N THR A 492 13.78 31.00 18.64
CA THR A 492 12.46 31.23 18.05
C THR A 492 12.46 32.47 17.16
N GLU A 493 13.06 33.56 17.63
CA GLU A 493 13.12 34.82 16.88
C GLU A 493 14.08 34.73 15.68
N VAL A 494 15.21 34.01 15.80
CA VAL A 494 16.12 33.75 14.67
C VAL A 494 15.43 32.91 13.59
N VAL A 495 14.74 31.83 13.98
CA VAL A 495 13.98 30.99 13.04
C VAL A 495 12.89 31.80 12.33
N ARG A 496 12.25 32.70 13.08
CA ARG A 496 11.24 33.61 12.53
C ARG A 496 11.84 34.59 11.51
N ARG A 497 13.00 35.19 11.80
CA ARG A 497 13.68 36.13 10.90
C ARG A 497 14.20 35.49 9.62
N HIS A 498 14.68 34.24 9.70
CA HIS A 498 15.22 33.47 8.58
C HIS A 498 14.24 32.40 8.07
N ALA A 499 12.93 32.61 8.27
CA ALA A 499 11.90 31.62 7.92
C ALA A 499 11.84 31.34 6.41
N ASP A 500 12.13 32.36 5.59
CA ASP A 500 12.21 32.26 4.13
C ASP A 500 13.41 31.41 3.68
N GLU A 501 14.55 31.53 4.34
CA GLU A 501 15.75 30.70 4.09
C GLU A 501 15.56 29.24 4.54
N ILE A 502 14.87 29.04 5.68
CA ILE A 502 14.59 27.71 6.25
C ILE A 502 13.56 26.95 5.41
N LEU A 503 12.66 27.65 4.71
CA LEU A 503 11.65 27.03 3.86
C LEU A 503 12.26 26.48 2.56
N THR A 504 12.82 25.28 2.65
CA THR A 504 13.35 24.55 1.49
C THR A 504 12.25 24.00 0.60
N ARG A 505 12.63 23.51 -0.58
CA ARG A 505 11.72 22.86 -1.51
C ARG A 505 11.10 21.59 -0.94
N ASP A 506 11.89 20.79 -0.22
CA ASP A 506 11.41 19.58 0.45
C ASP A 506 10.47 19.91 1.61
N ALA A 507 10.77 20.97 2.38
CA ALA A 507 9.87 21.44 3.42
C ALA A 507 8.53 21.92 2.83
N THR A 508 8.57 22.62 1.70
CA THR A 508 7.37 23.08 0.98
C THR A 508 6.57 21.90 0.45
N LYS A 509 7.24 20.91 -0.17
CA LYS A 509 6.60 19.68 -0.63
C LYS A 509 5.89 18.97 0.54
N HIS A 510 6.56 18.83 1.67
CA HIS A 510 6.00 18.17 2.84
C HIS A 510 4.77 18.92 3.39
N LEU A 511 4.78 20.26 3.41
CA LEU A 511 3.60 21.06 3.78
C LEU A 511 2.41 20.83 2.83
N VAL A 512 2.68 20.80 1.53
CA VAL A 512 1.66 20.55 0.50
C VAL A 512 1.12 19.11 0.58
N ASP A 513 1.99 18.12 0.78
CA ASP A 513 1.62 16.71 0.90
C ASP A 513 0.77 16.45 2.16
N GLU A 514 1.07 17.11 3.29
CA GLU A 514 0.21 17.05 4.48
C GLU A 514 -1.15 17.71 4.24
N LEU A 515 -1.19 18.86 3.56
CA LEU A 515 -2.46 19.50 3.21
C LEU A 515 -3.28 18.64 2.24
N LYS A 516 -2.63 17.94 1.30
CA LYS A 516 -3.31 17.05 0.34
C LYS A 516 -4.13 15.96 1.02
N LYS A 517 -3.72 15.49 2.21
CA LYS A 517 -4.46 14.49 2.98
C LYS A 517 -5.83 14.99 3.45
N SER A 518 -5.96 16.29 3.74
CA SER A 518 -7.21 16.89 4.22
C SER A 518 -7.98 17.66 3.14
N SER A 519 -7.28 18.30 2.20
CA SER A 519 -7.84 19.16 1.16
C SER A 519 -7.25 18.82 -0.21
N PRO A 520 -7.49 17.61 -0.75
CA PRO A 520 -6.85 17.16 -1.98
C PRO A 520 -7.22 17.99 -3.22
N ALA A 521 -8.47 18.45 -3.32
CA ALA A 521 -8.97 19.19 -4.48
C ALA A 521 -8.16 20.47 -4.77
N VAL A 522 -7.90 21.28 -3.73
CA VAL A 522 -7.13 22.53 -3.86
C VAL A 522 -5.69 22.27 -4.30
N VAL A 523 -5.08 21.20 -3.78
CA VAL A 523 -3.69 20.86 -4.12
C VAL A 523 -3.57 20.33 -5.54
N GLU A 524 -4.45 19.42 -5.95
CA GLU A 524 -4.39 18.78 -7.27
C GLU A 524 -4.79 19.73 -8.41
N GLU A 525 -5.69 20.69 -8.15
CA GLU A 525 -6.03 21.73 -9.11
C GLU A 525 -4.86 22.70 -9.36
N LEU A 526 -4.12 23.05 -8.31
CA LEU A 526 -3.02 24.02 -8.41
C LEU A 526 -1.71 23.38 -8.86
N ILE A 527 -1.30 22.27 -8.25
CA ILE A 527 0.04 21.66 -8.39
C ILE A 527 -0.09 20.22 -8.92
N PRO A 528 0.60 19.85 -10.03
CA PRO A 528 1.49 20.68 -10.86
C PRO A 528 0.77 21.46 -11.97
N GLY A 529 -0.58 21.49 -11.98
CA GLY A 529 -1.40 21.98 -13.09
C GLY A 529 -1.19 23.46 -13.44
N GLN A 530 -1.64 24.38 -12.59
CA GLN A 530 -1.58 25.81 -12.86
C GLN A 530 -0.25 26.47 -12.42
N MET A 531 0.41 25.90 -11.41
CA MET A 531 1.66 26.39 -10.84
C MET A 531 2.61 25.24 -10.48
N LYS A 532 3.91 25.51 -10.58
CA LYS A 532 4.96 24.61 -10.10
C LYS A 532 5.17 24.81 -8.60
N LEU A 533 5.62 23.74 -7.91
CA LEU A 533 6.03 23.83 -6.50
C LEU A 533 7.06 24.95 -6.24
N ALA A 534 7.91 25.27 -7.23
CA ALA A 534 8.86 26.38 -7.19
C ALA A 534 8.19 27.73 -6.92
N GLU A 535 7.12 27.99 -7.66
CA GLU A 535 6.44 29.28 -7.72
C GLU A 535 5.64 29.47 -6.42
N VAL A 536 5.03 28.38 -5.95
CA VAL A 536 4.37 28.35 -4.64
C VAL A 536 5.39 28.58 -3.52
N GLN A 537 6.54 27.90 -3.52
CA GLN A 537 7.61 28.13 -2.54
C GLN A 537 8.04 29.60 -2.54
N GLN A 538 8.29 30.19 -3.71
CA GLN A 538 8.73 31.58 -3.82
C GLN A 538 7.72 32.55 -3.18
N ILE A 539 6.42 32.34 -3.41
CA ILE A 539 5.36 33.17 -2.79
C ILE A 539 5.32 32.97 -1.27
N LEU A 540 5.42 31.74 -0.78
CA LEU A 540 5.49 31.47 0.66
C LEU A 540 6.72 32.12 1.29
N GLN A 541 7.88 32.11 0.61
CA GLN A 541 9.09 32.79 1.08
C GLN A 541 8.89 34.30 1.16
N MET A 542 8.23 34.93 0.18
CA MET A 542 7.93 36.36 0.21
C MET A 542 7.03 36.74 1.38
N LEU A 543 5.99 35.94 1.66
CA LEU A 543 5.14 36.10 2.84
C LEU A 543 5.94 35.99 4.14
N LEU A 544 6.78 34.96 4.26
CA LEU A 544 7.58 34.72 5.45
C LEU A 544 8.65 35.80 5.69
N ARG A 545 9.23 36.35 4.62
CA ARG A 545 10.20 37.45 4.69
C ARG A 545 9.58 38.71 5.33
N GLU A 546 8.29 38.93 5.10
CA GLU A 546 7.49 39.98 5.73
C GLU A 546 6.80 39.53 7.02
N GLN A 547 7.20 38.40 7.59
CA GLN A 547 6.66 37.86 8.84
C GLN A 547 5.17 37.51 8.78
N VAL A 548 4.63 37.24 7.59
CA VAL A 548 3.25 36.77 7.40
C VAL A 548 3.20 35.25 7.59
N SER A 549 2.29 34.80 8.45
CA SER A 549 2.11 33.37 8.74
C SER A 549 1.53 32.62 7.54
N VAL A 550 2.15 31.49 7.19
CA VAL A 550 1.69 30.58 6.12
C VAL A 550 0.92 29.38 6.67
N ARG A 551 0.55 29.41 7.95
CA ARG A 551 -0.21 28.32 8.61
C ARG A 551 -1.54 28.03 7.92
N GLN A 552 -2.21 29.06 7.39
CA GLN A 552 -3.45 28.91 6.63
C GLN A 552 -3.15 28.60 5.17
N LEU A 553 -2.50 27.45 4.93
CA LEU A 553 -2.05 27.06 3.60
C LEU A 553 -3.21 26.84 2.61
N SER A 554 -4.36 26.31 3.04
CA SER A 554 -5.52 26.11 2.13
C SER A 554 -6.03 27.42 1.52
N PRO A 555 -6.36 28.48 2.29
CA PRO A 555 -6.72 29.78 1.71
C PRO A 555 -5.64 30.40 0.81
N ILE A 556 -4.37 30.14 1.11
CA ILE A 556 -3.25 30.61 0.27
C ILE A 556 -3.31 29.92 -1.09
N LEU A 557 -3.37 28.58 -1.12
CA LEU A 557 -3.40 27.83 -2.38
C LEU A 557 -4.69 28.08 -3.19
N GLU A 558 -5.85 28.25 -2.53
CA GLU A 558 -7.10 28.66 -3.19
C GLU A 558 -6.93 30.00 -3.92
N THR A 559 -6.36 31.00 -3.23
CA THR A 559 -6.12 32.32 -3.83
C THR A 559 -5.13 32.23 -4.98
N LEU A 560 -4.11 31.37 -4.87
CA LEU A 560 -3.19 31.15 -5.98
C LEU A 560 -3.91 30.49 -7.16
N GLY A 561 -4.79 29.52 -6.95
CA GLY A 561 -5.60 28.91 -8.01
C GLY A 561 -6.53 29.90 -8.73
N ASP A 562 -7.16 30.81 -7.97
CA ASP A 562 -8.07 31.82 -8.53
C ASP A 562 -7.36 32.84 -9.45
N TYR A 563 -6.10 33.18 -9.13
CA TYR A 563 -5.36 34.26 -9.79
C TYR A 563 -4.21 33.79 -10.69
N ALA A 564 -3.76 32.53 -10.59
CA ALA A 564 -2.66 31.98 -11.40
C ALA A 564 -2.96 31.93 -12.90
N GLY A 565 -4.24 31.94 -13.30
CA GLY A 565 -4.65 32.09 -14.70
C GLY A 565 -4.62 33.54 -15.21
N ARG A 566 -4.64 34.53 -14.31
CA ARG A 566 -4.69 35.97 -14.65
C ARG A 566 -3.31 36.61 -14.70
N THR A 567 -2.41 36.21 -13.81
CA THR A 567 -1.05 36.73 -13.72
C THR A 567 -0.07 35.63 -13.32
N LYS A 568 1.17 35.74 -13.80
CA LYS A 568 2.30 34.90 -13.39
C LYS A 568 3.33 35.67 -12.55
N ASP A 569 3.06 36.93 -12.24
CA ASP A 569 3.95 37.76 -11.41
C ASP A 569 3.86 37.34 -9.93
N PRO A 570 4.95 36.82 -9.33
CA PRO A 570 4.96 36.40 -7.93
C PRO A 570 4.70 37.54 -6.94
N LEU A 571 5.08 38.79 -7.25
CA LEU A 571 4.79 39.95 -6.39
C LEU A 571 3.28 40.19 -6.30
N LEU A 572 2.61 40.26 -7.45
CA LEU A 572 1.18 40.51 -7.50
C LEU A 572 0.37 39.36 -6.88
N LEU A 573 0.78 38.10 -7.13
CA LEU A 573 0.17 36.94 -6.48
C LEU A 573 0.33 36.98 -4.95
N THR A 574 1.49 37.41 -4.47
CA THR A 574 1.74 37.60 -3.03
C THR A 574 0.79 38.64 -2.45
N GLU A 575 0.54 39.76 -3.13
CA GLU A 575 -0.42 40.78 -2.66
C GLU A 575 -1.87 40.26 -2.60
N TYR A 576 -2.32 39.48 -3.60
CA TYR A 576 -3.65 38.84 -3.53
C TYR A 576 -3.76 37.90 -2.33
N VAL A 577 -2.72 37.12 -2.05
CA VAL A 577 -2.66 36.26 -0.86
C VAL A 577 -2.68 37.09 0.42
N ARG A 578 -1.94 38.20 0.51
CA ARG A 578 -1.96 39.10 1.66
C ARG A 578 -3.35 39.69 1.91
N HIS A 579 -4.06 40.10 0.86
CA HIS A 579 -5.45 40.55 0.96
C HIS A 579 -6.36 39.45 1.51
N ARG A 580 -6.21 38.20 1.03
CA ARG A 580 -6.96 37.05 1.58
C ARG A 580 -6.66 36.82 3.06
N LEU A 581 -5.42 37.02 3.47
CA LEU A 581 -4.94 36.84 4.84
C LEU A 581 -5.13 38.08 5.74
N ALA A 582 -5.84 39.13 5.29
CA ALA A 582 -5.99 40.39 6.02
C ALA A 582 -6.44 40.20 7.48
N ARG A 583 -7.37 39.28 7.74
CA ARG A 583 -7.81 38.96 9.12
C ARG A 583 -6.66 38.44 9.99
N THR A 584 -5.85 37.53 9.46
CA THR A 584 -4.69 36.95 10.14
C THR A 584 -3.63 37.99 10.44
N ILE A 585 -3.32 38.82 9.45
CA ILE A 585 -2.32 39.90 9.56
C ILE A 585 -2.78 40.90 10.63
N CYS A 586 -3.99 41.44 10.49
CA CYS A 586 -4.51 42.43 11.44
C CYS A 586 -4.66 41.87 12.85
N SER A 587 -5.07 40.60 13.02
CA SER A 587 -5.27 40.02 14.36
C SER A 587 -3.97 39.91 15.15
N ARG A 588 -2.82 39.71 14.48
CA ARG A 588 -1.52 39.57 15.13
C ARG A 588 -0.98 40.88 15.71
N TYR A 589 -1.34 42.02 15.12
CA TYR A 589 -0.81 43.34 15.49
C TYR A 589 -1.78 44.18 16.34
N ARG A 590 -2.92 43.60 16.74
CA ARG A 590 -3.88 44.27 17.63
C ARG A 590 -3.40 44.24 19.07
N ASP A 591 -3.66 45.33 19.79
CA ASP A 591 -3.50 45.39 21.25
C ASP A 591 -4.59 44.60 21.99
N ALA A 592 -4.53 44.59 23.33
CA ALA A 592 -5.51 43.92 24.17
C ALA A 592 -6.94 44.47 24.01
N GLU A 593 -7.09 45.72 23.56
CA GLU A 593 -8.38 46.35 23.25
C GLU A 593 -8.80 46.19 21.79
N SER A 594 -8.14 45.32 21.02
CA SER A 594 -8.39 45.07 19.59
C SER A 594 -8.15 46.28 18.67
N ARG A 595 -7.32 47.25 19.09
CA ARG A 595 -6.92 48.40 18.26
C ARG A 595 -5.60 48.11 17.54
N LEU A 596 -5.47 48.66 16.33
CA LEU A 596 -4.26 48.58 15.52
C LEU A 596 -3.56 49.95 15.55
N HIS A 597 -2.35 50.00 16.08
CA HIS A 597 -1.53 51.21 16.08
C HIS A 597 -0.72 51.24 14.78
N VAL A 598 -0.95 52.26 13.94
CA VAL A 598 -0.33 52.38 12.62
C VAL A 598 0.43 53.69 12.49
N VAL A 599 1.52 53.66 11.71
CA VAL A 599 2.22 54.85 11.23
C VAL A 599 1.90 54.97 9.74
N THR A 600 1.35 56.12 9.33
CA THR A 600 1.01 56.39 7.94
C THR A 600 2.11 57.23 7.29
N LEU A 601 2.26 57.09 5.97
CA LEU A 601 3.12 57.99 5.20
C LEU A 601 2.41 59.33 4.99
N ASP A 602 3.20 60.40 4.84
CA ASP A 602 2.65 61.69 4.43
C ASP A 602 2.18 61.62 2.96
N PRO A 603 1.01 62.16 2.61
CA PRO A 603 0.48 62.08 1.23
C PRO A 603 1.45 62.57 0.15
N ALA A 604 2.27 63.58 0.42
CA ALA A 604 3.26 64.06 -0.56
C ALA A 604 4.38 63.04 -0.77
N LEU A 605 4.75 62.27 0.26
CA LEU A 605 5.70 61.18 0.13
C LEU A 605 5.10 60.01 -0.66
N GLU A 606 3.82 59.68 -0.43
CA GLU A 606 3.12 58.64 -1.21
C GLU A 606 3.10 58.97 -2.70
N ASP A 607 2.77 60.22 -3.07
CA ASP A 607 2.74 60.66 -4.46
C ASP A 607 4.13 60.62 -5.10
N ARG A 608 5.19 60.95 -4.35
CA ARG A 608 6.58 60.82 -4.82
C ARG A 608 6.96 59.37 -5.08
N ILE A 609 6.59 58.46 -4.19
CA ILE A 609 6.85 57.02 -4.36
C ILE A 609 6.08 56.51 -5.59
N ARG A 610 4.81 56.91 -5.73
CA ARG A 610 3.94 56.51 -6.84
C ARG A 610 4.47 57.02 -8.19
N ALA A 611 4.96 58.25 -8.24
CA ALA A 611 5.54 58.83 -9.45
C ALA A 611 6.83 58.10 -9.89
N GLY A 612 7.51 57.42 -8.95
CA GLY A 612 8.69 56.61 -9.23
C GLY A 612 8.38 55.18 -9.69
N PHE A 613 7.12 54.75 -9.76
CA PHE A 613 6.79 53.39 -10.21
C PHE A 613 7.04 53.22 -11.71
N GLU A 614 8.00 52.35 -12.03
CA GLU A 614 8.27 51.89 -13.38
C GLU A 614 8.09 50.36 -13.43
N HIS A 615 7.40 49.86 -14.46
CA HIS A 615 7.31 48.42 -14.75
C HIS A 615 8.27 48.08 -15.89
N ASN A 616 9.16 47.11 -15.67
CA ASN A 616 10.01 46.57 -16.72
C ASN A 616 9.93 45.03 -16.75
N ASP A 617 10.70 44.40 -17.63
CA ASP A 617 10.74 42.93 -17.78
C ASP A 617 11.19 42.19 -16.50
N ARG A 618 11.75 42.89 -15.50
CA ARG A 618 12.15 42.34 -14.20
C ARG A 618 11.10 42.56 -13.10
N GLY A 619 9.99 43.24 -13.39
CA GLY A 619 8.89 43.50 -12.48
C GLY A 619 8.74 44.98 -12.11
N LEU A 620 8.00 45.24 -11.03
CA LEU A 620 7.78 46.58 -10.47
C LEU A 620 9.05 47.04 -9.73
N PHE A 621 9.55 48.24 -10.06
CA PHE A 621 10.61 48.88 -9.30
C PHE A 621 10.31 50.37 -9.07
N ILE A 622 10.94 50.93 -8.03
CA ILE A 622 10.74 52.32 -7.63
C ILE A 622 12.00 53.12 -7.96
N ARG A 623 11.88 54.09 -8.87
CA ARG A 623 12.92 55.04 -9.21
C ARG A 623 12.76 56.31 -8.37
N MET A 624 13.63 56.48 -7.39
CA MET A 624 13.74 57.72 -6.61
C MET A 624 15.16 58.26 -6.65
N SER A 625 15.31 59.57 -6.47
CA SER A 625 16.63 60.17 -6.24
C SER A 625 17.27 59.54 -5.01
N PRO A 626 18.56 59.13 -5.06
CA PRO A 626 19.33 58.81 -3.86
C PRO A 626 19.27 59.96 -2.85
#